data_AF-A0A1H7YSC3-F1
#
_entry.id   AF-A0A1H7YSC3-F1
#
_cell.length_a   1.000
_cell.length_b   1.000
_cell.length_c   1.000
_cell.angle_alpha   90.00
_cell.angle_beta   90.00
_cell.angle_gamma   90.00
#
_symmetry.space_group_name_H-M   'P 1'
#
loop_
_entity.id
_entity.type
_entity.pdbx_description
1 polymer ?
#
loop_
_entity_poly.entity_id
_entity_poly.type
_entity_poly.pdbx_seq_one_letter_code
_entity_poly.pdbx_strand_id
1 'polypeptide(L)'
;MKYSSKQLIILSAQERNILPITSVCNLNCLFCSHYFNPEGVEVFNCGHQSLNEVKEVADFLDPQRKIVIGESITRIIEGEPFAHPKFNSILNYLRKRFPETTVQITTNGSYLNNKNVRVLKDLGLIELNLSLNSSQPIWRKKIMGDQNGKKVLKGIEELAKFEIPYHGSIVAMPMISGWDELEKTISFLDSNHAQTVRVFLPGYTKLTPSELQFDLELWEELSNYIKELNNRYRVPIMVEPPLLEDMNVKLKGVISGSPADISGFKKGDEIIKINQETVKTRVDAFNKLLNAKTAVIECKRSGQIIEISLEKESGDRPGIVLDYDISSKRIKKIEQIITSKVVKKVVLLTSVLGERIVKLGVEKIIDESLSEIEVKILPIKNKFFGGSIMAAGLLVADDFLDAIYEYQAEILEADLVFIPENPFNNWGNDLVGKSYEVIKDELDCEVALV
;
A
#
# COMPACT_ATOMS: atom_id res chain seq x y z
N MET A 1 6.38 -7.82 26.03
CA MET A 1 5.67 -6.72 26.74
C MET A 1 4.22 -6.74 26.30
N LYS A 2 3.24 -6.54 27.20
CA LYS A 2 1.82 -6.40 26.80
C LYS A 2 1.53 -4.92 26.55
N TYR A 3 1.43 -4.51 25.28
CA TYR A 3 1.02 -3.14 24.92
C TYR A 3 -0.51 -3.06 24.85
N SER A 4 -1.08 -1.92 25.24
CA SER A 4 -2.54 -1.69 25.15
C SER A 4 -2.95 -1.21 23.76
N SER A 5 -4.22 -1.39 23.39
CA SER A 5 -4.78 -0.85 22.14
C SER A 5 -4.55 0.66 22.00
N LYS A 6 -4.67 1.40 23.12
CA LYS A 6 -4.41 2.85 23.16
C LYS A 6 -2.97 3.19 22.79
N GLN A 7 -1.97 2.43 23.27
CA GLN A 7 -0.57 2.66 22.92
C GLN A 7 -0.33 2.45 21.42
N LEU A 8 -0.92 1.41 20.83
CA LEU A 8 -0.81 1.15 19.40
C LEU A 8 -1.50 2.23 18.55
N ILE A 9 -2.64 2.73 19.00
CA ILE A 9 -3.35 3.83 18.34
C ILE A 9 -2.49 5.10 18.34
N ILE A 10 -1.86 5.43 19.48
CA ILE A 10 -0.95 6.58 19.58
C ILE A 10 0.28 6.40 18.66
N LEU A 11 0.90 5.22 18.66
CA LEU A 11 2.04 4.92 17.77
C LEU A 11 1.66 5.03 16.29
N SER A 12 0.46 4.53 15.94
CA SER A 12 -0.10 4.67 14.58
C SER A 12 -0.23 6.14 14.17
N ALA A 13 -0.69 7.00 15.08
CA ALA A 13 -0.77 8.44 14.83
C ALA A 13 0.63 9.07 14.67
N GLN A 14 1.56 8.78 15.57
CA GLN A 14 2.92 9.36 15.58
C GLN A 14 3.73 8.98 14.33
N GLU A 15 3.73 7.70 13.96
CA GLU A 15 4.62 7.21 12.90
C GLU A 15 4.00 7.37 11.52
N ARG A 16 2.69 7.11 11.43
CA ARG A 16 2.00 6.92 10.14
C ARG A 16 0.97 8.01 9.86
N ASN A 17 0.65 8.85 10.84
CA ASN A 17 -0.44 9.82 10.78
C ASN A 17 -1.80 9.17 10.49
N ILE A 18 -1.96 7.92 10.93
CA ILE A 18 -3.21 7.17 10.85
C ILE A 18 -3.92 7.30 12.18
N LEU A 19 -5.20 7.67 12.12
CA LEU A 19 -6.10 7.84 13.25
C LEU A 19 -7.21 6.76 13.20
N PRO A 20 -6.99 5.60 13.85
CA PRO A 20 -8.02 4.60 14.03
C PRO A 20 -9.14 5.13 14.91
N ILE A 21 -10.38 5.14 14.39
CA ILE A 21 -11.55 5.61 15.15
C ILE A 21 -12.56 4.49 15.45
N THR A 22 -12.50 3.38 14.71
CA THR A 22 -13.46 2.29 14.86
C THR A 22 -12.92 0.97 14.33
N SER A 23 -13.18 -0.12 15.06
CA SER A 23 -13.05 -1.51 14.57
C SER A 23 -14.37 -2.09 14.07
N VAL A 24 -15.47 -1.37 14.21
CA VAL A 24 -16.80 -1.85 13.81
C VAL A 24 -17.00 -1.61 12.31
N CYS A 25 -17.34 -2.68 11.58
CA CYS A 25 -17.70 -2.64 10.17
C CYS A 25 -19.14 -3.15 9.99
N ASN A 26 -19.87 -2.55 9.06
CA ASN A 26 -21.26 -2.89 8.75
C ASN A 26 -21.41 -3.89 7.59
N LEU A 27 -20.30 -4.35 7.01
CA LEU A 27 -20.24 -5.30 5.90
C LEU A 27 -19.43 -6.55 6.29
N ASN A 28 -19.58 -7.63 5.53
CA ASN A 28 -18.91 -8.92 5.76
C ASN A 28 -18.30 -9.45 4.45
N CYS A 29 -17.29 -8.74 3.95
CA CYS A 29 -16.65 -9.08 2.68
C CYS A 29 -15.95 -10.45 2.72
N LEU A 30 -16.08 -11.22 1.63
CA LEU A 30 -15.47 -12.55 1.48
C LEU A 30 -13.93 -12.52 1.57
N PHE A 31 -13.33 -11.42 1.11
CA PHE A 31 -11.88 -11.20 1.10
C PHE A 31 -11.37 -10.37 2.29
N CYS A 32 -12.20 -10.11 3.31
CA CYS A 32 -11.78 -9.28 4.43
C CYS A 32 -10.64 -9.95 5.20
N SER A 33 -9.53 -9.24 5.36
CA SER A 33 -8.30 -9.72 6.02
C SER A 33 -8.47 -10.02 7.51
N HIS A 34 -9.62 -9.69 8.11
CA HIS A 34 -9.92 -10.02 9.50
C HIS A 34 -10.49 -11.44 9.67
N TYR A 35 -10.76 -12.16 8.57
CA TYR A 35 -11.19 -13.56 8.60
C TYR A 35 -10.05 -14.52 8.24
N PHE A 36 -10.20 -15.78 8.68
CA PHE A 36 -9.30 -16.89 8.33
C PHE A 36 -7.83 -16.70 8.71
N ASN A 37 -7.52 -15.83 9.67
CA ASN A 37 -6.17 -15.70 10.18
C ASN A 37 -5.79 -16.94 11.02
N PRO A 38 -4.54 -17.43 10.92
CA PRO A 38 -4.04 -18.47 11.82
C PRO A 38 -4.18 -18.06 13.30
N GLU A 39 -4.26 -19.06 14.18
CA GLU A 39 -4.26 -18.82 15.62
C GLU A 39 -2.95 -18.14 16.07
N GLY A 40 -3.07 -17.27 17.08
CA GLY A 40 -1.92 -16.57 17.66
C GLY A 40 -1.62 -15.21 17.04
N VAL A 41 -2.25 -14.83 15.92
CA VAL A 41 -2.10 -13.49 15.34
C VAL A 41 -2.61 -12.42 16.32
N GLU A 42 -1.72 -11.55 16.77
CA GLU A 42 -2.02 -10.45 17.68
C GLU A 42 -2.70 -9.30 16.93
N VAL A 43 -4.02 -9.17 17.11
CA VAL A 43 -4.83 -8.04 16.63
C VAL A 43 -5.59 -7.36 17.75
N PHE A 44 -5.88 -6.07 17.58
CA PHE A 44 -6.48 -5.23 18.60
C PHE A 44 -7.78 -4.63 18.09
N ASN A 45 -8.87 -4.89 18.81
CA ASN A 45 -10.17 -4.27 18.55
C ASN A 45 -10.37 -3.08 19.49
N CYS A 46 -10.62 -1.90 18.93
CA CYS A 46 -10.79 -0.66 19.67
C CYS A 46 -12.27 -0.22 19.77
N GLY A 47 -13.21 -1.05 19.30
CA GLY A 47 -14.64 -0.74 19.31
C GLY A 47 -14.95 0.55 18.55
N HIS A 48 -15.75 1.43 19.15
CA HIS A 48 -15.90 2.82 18.72
C HIS A 48 -15.16 3.72 19.69
N GLN A 49 -14.19 4.48 19.21
CA GLN A 49 -13.44 5.42 20.05
C GLN A 49 -14.31 6.60 20.47
N SER A 50 -14.30 6.95 21.74
CA SER A 50 -14.98 8.16 22.21
C SER A 50 -14.34 9.41 21.59
N LEU A 51 -15.11 10.49 21.49
CA LEU A 51 -14.58 11.76 20.98
C LEU A 51 -13.40 12.29 21.82
N ASN A 52 -13.33 11.95 23.11
CA ASN A 52 -12.21 12.35 23.97
C ASN A 52 -10.95 11.56 23.65
N GLU A 53 -11.06 10.24 23.47
CA GLU A 53 -9.92 9.41 23.04
C GLU A 53 -9.38 9.87 21.69
N VAL A 54 -10.28 10.17 20.73
CA VAL A 54 -9.87 10.71 19.43
C VAL A 54 -9.13 12.05 19.58
N LYS A 55 -9.56 12.93 20.49
CA LYS A 55 -8.88 14.20 20.75
C LYS A 55 -7.48 14.00 21.34
N GLU A 56 -7.34 13.08 22.28
CA GLU A 56 -6.05 12.74 22.89
C GLU A 56 -5.07 12.19 21.84
N VAL A 57 -5.54 11.31 20.96
CA VAL A 57 -4.71 10.75 19.87
C VAL A 57 -4.35 11.82 18.84
N ALA A 58 -5.28 12.76 18.57
CA ALA A 58 -5.04 13.86 17.65
C ALA A 58 -3.93 14.83 18.11
N ASP A 59 -3.51 14.82 19.39
CA ASP A 59 -2.34 15.57 19.84
C ASP A 59 -1.02 15.03 19.27
N PHE A 60 -1.02 13.80 18.74
CA PHE A 60 0.16 13.14 18.19
C PHE A 60 0.21 13.13 16.65
N LEU A 61 -0.79 13.72 15.98
CA LEU A 61 -0.83 13.81 14.53
C LEU A 61 0.07 14.96 14.03
N ASP A 62 0.71 14.72 12.88
CA ASP A 62 1.50 15.71 12.17
C ASP A 62 0.60 16.47 11.17
N PRO A 63 0.38 17.79 11.35
CA PRO A 63 -0.46 18.59 10.47
C PRO A 63 0.09 18.75 9.05
N GLN A 64 1.39 18.49 8.83
CA GLN A 64 2.01 18.59 7.49
C GLN A 64 1.75 17.34 6.64
N ARG A 65 1.25 16.27 7.25
CA ARG A 65 0.94 14.99 6.58
C ARG A 65 -0.57 14.82 6.51
N LYS A 66 -1.06 14.11 5.48
CA LYS A 66 -2.47 13.73 5.42
C LYS A 66 -2.84 12.90 6.65
N ILE A 67 -3.97 13.22 7.29
CA ILE A 67 -4.53 12.39 8.36
C ILE A 67 -5.30 11.27 7.69
N VAL A 68 -4.99 10.02 8.00
CA VAL A 68 -5.60 8.85 7.37
C VAL A 68 -6.53 8.16 8.37
N ILE A 69 -7.75 7.81 7.96
CA ILE A 69 -8.76 7.12 8.77
C ILE A 69 -9.24 5.87 8.01
N GLY A 70 -9.28 4.71 8.67
CA GLY A 70 -9.78 3.46 8.06
C GLY A 70 -8.71 2.65 7.34
N GLU A 71 -7.45 2.71 7.77
CA GLU A 71 -6.33 2.06 7.08
C GLU A 71 -5.77 0.89 7.89
N SER A 72 -5.84 -0.33 7.33
CA SER A 72 -5.51 -1.57 8.04
C SER A 72 -4.06 -2.00 7.87
N ILE A 73 -3.10 -1.07 8.04
CA ILE A 73 -1.65 -1.37 7.98
C ILE A 73 -0.99 -1.56 9.36
N THR A 74 -1.80 -1.56 10.42
CA THR A 74 -1.36 -1.76 11.80
C THR A 74 -2.00 -3.02 12.39
N ARG A 75 -1.63 -3.41 13.62
CA ARG A 75 -2.31 -4.51 14.33
C ARG A 75 -3.72 -4.15 14.82
N ILE A 76 -4.18 -2.93 14.56
CA ILE A 76 -5.52 -2.48 14.96
C ILE A 76 -6.50 -2.89 13.88
N ILE A 77 -7.55 -3.60 14.27
CA ILE A 77 -8.67 -3.89 13.39
C ILE A 77 -9.35 -2.56 13.07
N GLU A 78 -9.31 -2.13 11.81
CA GLU A 78 -10.11 -1.00 11.34
C GLU A 78 -11.40 -1.50 10.69
N GLY A 79 -12.49 -0.76 10.95
CA GLY A 79 -13.82 -1.03 10.43
C GLY A 79 -14.25 0.02 9.40
N GLU A 80 -15.57 0.30 9.33
CA GLU A 80 -16.12 1.34 8.45
C GLU A 80 -16.18 2.67 9.23
N PRO A 81 -15.37 3.70 8.87
CA PRO A 81 -15.36 4.96 9.59
C PRO A 81 -16.73 5.62 9.72
N PHE A 82 -17.57 5.57 8.68
CA PHE A 82 -18.90 6.17 8.70
C PHE A 82 -19.91 5.42 9.59
N ALA A 83 -19.62 4.18 9.99
CA ALA A 83 -20.44 3.46 10.96
C ALA A 83 -20.27 4.02 12.38
N HIS A 84 -19.22 4.83 12.62
CA HIS A 84 -18.99 5.45 13.92
C HIS A 84 -20.09 6.48 14.26
N PRO A 85 -20.80 6.36 15.39
CA PRO A 85 -21.96 7.21 15.70
C PRO A 85 -21.62 8.70 15.87
N LYS A 86 -20.36 9.01 16.19
CA LYS A 86 -19.85 10.39 16.30
C LYS A 86 -18.97 10.81 15.13
N PHE A 87 -19.03 10.12 13.99
CA PHE A 87 -18.15 10.38 12.83
C PHE A 87 -18.15 11.86 12.41
N ASN A 88 -19.33 12.46 12.23
CA ASN A 88 -19.42 13.88 11.86
C ASN A 88 -18.82 14.81 12.93
N SER A 89 -18.97 14.49 14.21
CA SER A 89 -18.36 15.26 15.30
C SER A 89 -16.84 15.16 15.29
N ILE A 90 -16.31 13.97 14.95
CA ILE A 90 -14.86 13.75 14.80
C ILE A 90 -14.34 14.58 13.63
N LEU A 91 -14.97 14.51 12.45
CA LEU A 91 -14.54 15.28 11.28
C LEU A 91 -14.58 16.80 11.53
N ASN A 92 -15.64 17.30 12.16
CA ASN A 92 -15.74 18.71 12.54
C ASN A 92 -14.61 19.13 13.51
N TYR A 93 -14.26 18.26 14.46
CA TYR A 93 -13.13 18.51 15.35
C TYR A 93 -11.80 18.52 14.60
N LEU A 94 -11.54 17.53 13.74
CA LEU A 94 -10.31 17.44 12.97
C LEU A 94 -10.15 18.65 12.05
N ARG A 95 -11.18 19.04 11.30
CA ARG A 95 -11.12 20.24 10.44
C ARG A 95 -10.87 21.51 11.23
N LYS A 96 -11.49 21.67 12.42
CA LYS A 96 -11.25 22.85 13.27
C LYS A 96 -9.81 22.88 13.80
N ARG A 97 -9.25 21.73 14.15
CA ARG A 97 -7.89 21.62 14.70
C ARG A 97 -6.81 21.72 13.62
N PHE A 98 -7.09 21.16 12.44
CA PHE A 98 -6.17 21.02 11.32
C PHE A 98 -6.79 21.63 10.05
N PRO A 99 -6.92 22.96 9.99
CA PRO A 99 -7.68 23.65 8.93
C PRO A 99 -7.15 23.36 7.53
N GLU A 100 -5.82 23.28 7.37
CA GLU A 100 -5.15 23.09 6.07
C GLU A 100 -4.76 21.63 5.78
N THR A 101 -5.01 20.72 6.72
CA THR A 101 -4.58 19.32 6.55
C THR A 101 -5.64 18.52 5.80
N THR A 102 -5.20 17.77 4.79
CA THR A 102 -6.09 16.84 4.10
C THR A 102 -6.42 15.65 5.00
N VAL A 103 -7.70 15.28 5.08
CA VAL A 103 -8.15 14.06 5.76
C VAL A 103 -8.53 13.03 4.68
N GLN A 104 -7.78 11.94 4.64
CA GLN A 104 -8.08 10.80 3.78
C GLN A 104 -8.90 9.76 4.56
N ILE A 105 -9.99 9.30 3.96
CA ILE A 105 -10.93 8.37 4.61
C ILE A 105 -11.14 7.16 3.71
N THR A 106 -10.80 5.99 4.21
CA THR A 106 -11.12 4.72 3.55
C THR A 106 -12.54 4.30 3.94
N THR A 107 -13.39 4.05 2.95
CA THR A 107 -14.80 3.68 3.17
C THR A 107 -15.27 2.65 2.16
N ASN A 108 -16.15 1.75 2.61
CA ASN A 108 -16.87 0.83 1.75
C ASN A 108 -18.02 1.51 0.98
N GLY A 109 -18.33 2.77 1.27
CA GLY A 109 -19.30 3.58 0.54
C GLY A 109 -20.77 3.41 0.97
N SER A 110 -21.08 2.48 1.87
CA SER A 110 -22.46 2.19 2.32
C SER A 110 -23.20 3.38 2.92
N TYR A 111 -22.46 4.35 3.46
CA TYR A 111 -23.00 5.58 4.06
C TYR A 111 -22.90 6.81 3.14
N LEU A 112 -22.43 6.67 1.90
CA LEU A 112 -22.38 7.77 0.94
C LEU A 112 -23.79 8.06 0.43
N ASN A 113 -24.41 9.08 1.00
CA ASN A 113 -25.68 9.64 0.56
C ASN A 113 -25.51 11.15 0.41
N ASN A 114 -26.46 11.82 -0.25
CA ASN A 114 -26.37 13.26 -0.52
C ASN A 114 -26.08 14.10 0.75
N LYS A 115 -26.66 13.74 1.91
CA LYS A 115 -26.39 14.46 3.17
C LYS A 115 -24.93 14.33 3.59
N ASN A 116 -24.40 13.11 3.63
CA ASN A 116 -23.01 12.88 4.04
C ASN A 116 -22.03 13.45 3.03
N VAL A 117 -22.29 13.33 1.73
CA VAL A 117 -21.47 13.92 0.67
C VAL A 117 -21.41 15.45 0.81
N ARG A 118 -22.52 16.12 1.10
CA ARG A 118 -22.52 17.56 1.39
C ARG A 118 -21.67 17.92 2.60
N VAL A 119 -21.74 17.15 3.68
CA VAL A 119 -20.87 17.36 4.86
C VAL A 119 -19.39 17.27 4.47
N LEU A 120 -19.00 16.28 3.67
CA LEU A 120 -17.62 16.15 3.20
C LEU A 120 -17.19 17.34 2.33
N LYS A 121 -18.08 17.81 1.44
CA LYS A 121 -17.85 19.00 0.63
C LYS A 121 -17.66 20.25 1.50
N ASP A 122 -18.57 20.50 2.44
CA ASP A 122 -18.58 21.69 3.28
C ASP A 122 -17.34 21.74 4.19
N LEU A 123 -16.80 20.59 4.59
CA LEU A 123 -15.55 20.50 5.33
C LEU A 123 -14.32 20.89 4.50
N GLY A 124 -14.33 20.66 3.19
CA GLY A 124 -13.17 20.83 2.31
C GLY A 124 -12.00 19.89 2.66
N LEU A 125 -10.99 19.80 1.78
CA LEU A 125 -9.76 19.01 1.97
C LEU A 125 -10.02 17.57 2.49
N ILE A 126 -11.03 16.91 1.91
CA ILE A 126 -11.35 15.50 2.12
C ILE A 126 -10.95 14.73 0.86
N GLU A 127 -10.28 13.60 1.04
CA GLU A 127 -9.99 12.62 -0.01
C GLU A 127 -10.54 11.25 0.42
N LEU A 128 -11.14 10.49 -0.49
CA LEU A 128 -11.68 9.16 -0.16
C LEU A 128 -10.89 8.03 -0.84
N ASN A 129 -10.64 6.95 -0.09
CA ASN A 129 -10.30 5.65 -0.67
C ASN A 129 -11.56 4.78 -0.63
N LEU A 130 -12.19 4.57 -1.78
CA LEU A 130 -13.49 3.93 -1.89
C LEU A 130 -13.34 2.45 -2.25
N SER A 131 -13.68 1.56 -1.32
CA SER A 131 -13.75 0.11 -1.55
C SER A 131 -15.06 -0.28 -2.22
N LEU A 132 -15.14 -0.02 -3.53
CA LEU A 132 -16.33 -0.32 -4.33
C LEU A 132 -16.49 -1.83 -4.54
N ASN A 133 -15.42 -2.51 -4.97
CA ASN A 133 -15.32 -3.93 -5.32
C ASN A 133 -16.28 -4.46 -6.39
N SER A 134 -17.50 -3.93 -6.50
CA SER A 134 -18.44 -4.23 -7.56
C SER A 134 -19.40 -3.06 -7.79
N SER A 135 -19.59 -2.68 -9.06
CA SER A 135 -20.62 -1.73 -9.49
C SER A 135 -21.99 -2.40 -9.70
N GLN A 136 -22.08 -3.72 -9.50
CA GLN A 136 -23.30 -4.49 -9.69
C GLN A 136 -23.93 -4.86 -8.34
N PRO A 137 -25.16 -4.39 -8.01
CA PRO A 137 -25.76 -4.63 -6.69
C PRO A 137 -25.84 -6.11 -6.29
N ILE A 138 -26.03 -7.01 -7.26
CA ILE A 138 -26.06 -8.46 -7.02
C ILE A 138 -24.70 -9.00 -6.55
N TRP A 139 -23.62 -8.58 -7.18
CA TRP A 139 -22.27 -9.03 -6.85
C TRP A 139 -21.76 -8.34 -5.60
N ARG A 140 -22.07 -7.06 -5.42
CA ARG A 140 -21.79 -6.37 -4.16
C ARG A 140 -22.47 -7.04 -2.95
N LYS A 141 -23.72 -7.50 -3.10
CA LYS A 141 -24.39 -8.33 -2.08
C LYS A 141 -23.68 -9.65 -1.82
N LYS A 142 -23.20 -10.34 -2.86
CA LYS A 142 -22.53 -11.64 -2.71
C LYS A 142 -21.11 -11.53 -2.14
N ILE A 143 -20.33 -10.56 -2.61
CA ILE A 143 -18.90 -10.41 -2.31
C ILE A 143 -18.69 -9.59 -1.03
N MET A 144 -19.51 -8.57 -0.79
CA MET A 144 -19.37 -7.66 0.36
C MET A 144 -20.48 -7.83 1.41
N GLY A 145 -21.52 -8.60 1.11
CA GLY A 145 -22.72 -8.70 1.95
C GLY A 145 -23.62 -7.47 1.96
N ASP A 146 -23.34 -6.48 1.11
CA ASP A 146 -24.05 -5.21 1.09
C ASP A 146 -25.44 -5.35 0.45
N GLN A 147 -26.48 -5.27 1.26
CA GLN A 147 -27.88 -5.32 0.80
C GLN A 147 -28.34 -4.04 0.07
N ASN A 148 -27.58 -2.94 0.19
CA ASN A 148 -27.95 -1.61 -0.27
C ASN A 148 -27.07 -1.09 -1.41
N GLY A 149 -26.43 -1.96 -2.19
CA GLY A 149 -25.47 -1.56 -3.24
C GLY A 149 -25.98 -0.47 -4.19
N LYS A 150 -27.27 -0.45 -4.55
CA LYS A 150 -27.87 0.63 -5.38
C LYS A 150 -27.72 2.04 -4.77
N LYS A 151 -27.78 2.16 -3.44
CA LYS A 151 -27.62 3.46 -2.76
C LYS A 151 -26.16 3.92 -2.82
N VAL A 152 -25.21 2.98 -2.73
CA VAL A 152 -23.77 3.26 -2.82
C VAL A 152 -23.42 3.87 -4.16
N LEU A 153 -23.91 3.28 -5.26
CA LEU A 153 -23.67 3.79 -6.61
C LEU A 153 -24.17 5.24 -6.78
N LYS A 154 -25.38 5.54 -6.30
CA LYS A 154 -25.89 6.91 -6.27
C LYS A 154 -25.03 7.84 -5.41
N GLY A 155 -24.51 7.34 -4.29
CA GLY A 155 -23.58 8.09 -3.44
C GLY A 155 -22.31 8.50 -4.19
N ILE A 156 -21.80 7.63 -5.06
CA ILE A 156 -20.60 7.87 -5.87
C ILE A 156 -20.89 8.86 -7.00
N GLU A 157 -22.04 8.78 -7.64
CA GLU A 157 -22.51 9.79 -8.60
C GLU A 157 -22.59 11.18 -7.93
N GLU A 158 -23.04 11.25 -6.68
CA GLU A 158 -23.03 12.49 -5.90
C GLU A 158 -21.61 12.97 -5.56
N LEU A 159 -20.66 12.06 -5.24
CA LEU A 159 -19.24 12.44 -5.07
C LEU A 159 -18.69 13.13 -6.32
N ALA A 160 -18.94 12.52 -7.49
CA ALA A 160 -18.51 13.06 -8.78
C ALA A 160 -19.12 14.44 -9.05
N LYS A 161 -20.43 14.59 -8.81
CA LYS A 161 -21.14 15.86 -8.98
C LYS A 161 -20.63 17.00 -8.09
N PHE A 162 -20.17 16.66 -6.88
CA PHE A 162 -19.59 17.63 -5.96
C PHE A 162 -18.06 17.74 -6.05
N GLU A 163 -17.45 17.05 -7.02
CA GLU A 163 -16.01 17.05 -7.28
C GLU A 163 -15.18 16.67 -6.04
N ILE A 164 -15.70 15.77 -5.21
CA ILE A 164 -14.96 15.25 -4.06
C ILE A 164 -13.93 14.24 -4.56
N PRO A 165 -12.61 14.45 -4.32
CA PRO A 165 -11.58 13.57 -4.86
C PRO A 165 -11.64 12.20 -4.19
N TYR A 166 -11.60 11.16 -5.00
CA TYR A 166 -11.58 9.79 -4.51
C TYR A 166 -10.77 8.85 -5.41
N HIS A 167 -10.24 7.81 -4.79
CA HIS A 167 -9.57 6.68 -5.43
C HIS A 167 -10.44 5.43 -5.28
N GLY A 168 -10.69 4.72 -6.37
CA GLY A 168 -11.40 3.44 -6.32
C GLY A 168 -10.48 2.30 -5.89
N SER A 169 -11.02 1.34 -5.14
CA SER A 169 -10.35 0.08 -4.84
C SER A 169 -11.27 -1.11 -5.08
N ILE A 170 -10.68 -2.17 -5.62
CA ILE A 170 -11.34 -3.43 -5.97
C ILE A 170 -10.41 -4.58 -5.57
N VAL A 171 -10.88 -5.52 -4.76
CA VAL A 171 -10.23 -6.83 -4.64
C VAL A 171 -10.79 -7.70 -5.77
N ALA A 172 -9.93 -8.11 -6.70
CA ALA A 172 -10.35 -8.79 -7.91
C ALA A 172 -10.80 -10.23 -7.59
N MET A 173 -12.10 -10.52 -7.72
CA MET A 173 -12.63 -11.87 -7.53
C MET A 173 -13.21 -12.44 -8.83
N PRO A 174 -12.46 -12.50 -9.96
CA PRO A 174 -13.01 -12.93 -11.24
C PRO A 174 -13.43 -14.40 -11.24
N MET A 175 -12.87 -15.24 -10.37
CA MET A 175 -13.32 -16.62 -10.14
C MET A 175 -14.75 -16.69 -9.57
N ILE A 176 -15.26 -15.61 -8.95
CA ILE A 176 -16.61 -15.52 -8.41
C ILE A 176 -17.53 -14.69 -9.30
N SER A 177 -17.13 -13.46 -9.65
CA SER A 177 -17.99 -12.51 -10.39
C SER A 177 -17.72 -12.43 -11.88
N GLY A 178 -16.60 -12.97 -12.36
CA GLY A 178 -16.16 -12.90 -13.76
C GLY A 178 -15.40 -11.61 -14.12
N TRP A 179 -14.54 -11.71 -15.14
CA TRP A 179 -13.73 -10.59 -15.64
C TRP A 179 -14.57 -9.40 -16.15
N ASP A 180 -15.68 -9.68 -16.84
CA ASP A 180 -16.61 -8.65 -17.31
C ASP A 180 -17.16 -7.76 -16.19
N GLU A 181 -17.29 -8.32 -14.97
CA GLU A 181 -17.78 -7.59 -13.81
C GLU A 181 -16.72 -6.64 -13.26
N LEU A 182 -15.46 -7.10 -13.20
CA LEU A 182 -14.32 -6.26 -12.85
C LEU A 182 -14.22 -5.06 -13.81
N GLU A 183 -14.34 -5.29 -15.12
CA GLU A 183 -14.32 -4.20 -16.10
C GLU A 183 -15.51 -3.25 -15.94
N LYS A 184 -16.74 -3.76 -15.73
CA LYS A 184 -17.91 -2.91 -15.44
C LYS A 184 -17.72 -2.04 -14.21
N THR A 185 -16.99 -2.52 -13.21
CA THR A 185 -16.69 -1.75 -12.00
C THR A 185 -15.66 -0.65 -12.28
N ILE A 186 -14.62 -0.96 -13.05
CA ILE A 186 -13.61 0.01 -13.49
C ILE A 186 -14.24 1.08 -14.37
N SER A 187 -15.07 0.69 -15.35
CA SER A 187 -15.81 1.60 -16.23
C SER A 187 -16.71 2.56 -15.43
N PHE A 188 -17.38 2.04 -14.40
CA PHE A 188 -18.21 2.86 -13.51
C PHE A 188 -17.36 3.89 -12.74
N LEU A 189 -16.21 3.50 -12.19
CA LEU A 189 -15.29 4.40 -11.49
C LEU A 189 -14.71 5.48 -12.43
N ASP A 190 -14.30 5.09 -13.64
CA ASP A 190 -13.81 6.01 -14.68
C ASP A 190 -14.88 7.05 -15.06
N SER A 191 -16.10 6.59 -15.32
CA SER A 191 -17.24 7.45 -15.70
C SER A 191 -17.68 8.40 -14.59
N ASN A 192 -17.35 8.08 -13.33
CA ASN A 192 -17.64 8.91 -12.16
C ASN A 192 -16.39 9.64 -11.66
N HIS A 193 -15.37 9.85 -12.49
CA HIS A 193 -14.21 10.70 -12.20
C HIS A 193 -13.36 10.25 -11.00
N ALA A 194 -13.22 8.94 -10.78
CA ALA A 194 -12.20 8.43 -9.86
C ALA A 194 -10.80 8.90 -10.31
N GLN A 195 -9.95 9.31 -9.37
CA GLN A 195 -8.60 9.78 -9.69
C GLN A 195 -7.66 8.64 -10.08
N THR A 196 -7.81 7.48 -9.42
CA THR A 196 -7.14 6.22 -9.76
C THR A 196 -8.03 5.05 -9.38
N VAL A 197 -7.75 3.87 -9.92
CA VAL A 197 -8.35 2.61 -9.49
C VAL A 197 -7.23 1.63 -9.10
N ARG A 198 -7.26 1.14 -7.86
CA ARG A 198 -6.38 0.06 -7.40
C ARG A 198 -7.13 -1.27 -7.43
N VAL A 199 -6.55 -2.23 -8.13
CA VAL A 199 -7.07 -3.58 -8.27
C VAL A 199 -6.14 -4.52 -7.53
N PHE A 200 -6.57 -4.98 -6.37
CA PHE A 200 -5.80 -5.87 -5.52
C PHE A 200 -5.95 -7.30 -5.99
N LEU A 201 -4.83 -8.01 -6.12
CA LEU A 201 -4.84 -9.47 -6.09
C LEU A 201 -5.44 -9.89 -4.73
N PRO A 202 -6.46 -10.75 -4.70
CA PRO A 202 -6.98 -11.27 -3.45
C PRO A 202 -5.89 -11.98 -2.65
N GLY A 203 -6.03 -12.00 -1.33
CA GLY A 203 -5.20 -12.76 -0.42
C GLY A 203 -6.04 -13.82 0.28
N TYR A 204 -5.51 -15.04 0.43
CA TYR A 204 -6.11 -16.09 1.25
C TYR A 204 -5.05 -16.85 2.03
N THR A 205 -5.44 -17.36 3.19
CA THR A 205 -4.59 -18.17 4.06
C THR A 205 -4.89 -19.64 3.85
N LYS A 206 -4.08 -20.53 4.43
CA LYS A 206 -4.36 -21.97 4.48
C LYS A 206 -5.68 -22.35 5.17
N LEU A 207 -6.33 -21.41 5.88
CA LEU A 207 -7.61 -21.61 6.57
C LEU A 207 -8.81 -21.10 5.76
N THR A 208 -8.58 -20.41 4.64
CA THR A 208 -9.65 -19.91 3.79
C THR A 208 -10.38 -21.10 3.12
N PRO A 209 -11.72 -21.10 3.02
CA PRO A 209 -12.48 -22.16 2.34
C PRO A 209 -12.05 -22.35 0.89
N SER A 210 -12.06 -23.59 0.41
CA SER A 210 -11.61 -23.98 -0.93
C SER A 210 -12.29 -23.20 -2.06
N GLU A 211 -13.55 -22.80 -1.87
CA GLU A 211 -14.33 -22.09 -2.88
C GLU A 211 -13.87 -20.64 -3.08
N LEU A 212 -13.05 -20.10 -2.17
CA LEU A 212 -12.47 -18.76 -2.24
C LEU A 212 -10.98 -18.78 -2.61
N GLN A 213 -10.37 -19.96 -2.69
CA GLN A 213 -8.96 -20.11 -3.08
C GLN A 213 -8.82 -20.06 -4.60
N PHE A 214 -7.62 -19.71 -5.07
CA PHE A 214 -7.27 -19.58 -6.48
C PHE A 214 -5.77 -19.80 -6.68
N ASP A 215 -5.40 -20.16 -7.90
CA ASP A 215 -4.01 -20.35 -8.29
C ASP A 215 -3.31 -19.01 -8.51
N LEU A 216 -2.00 -18.99 -8.26
CA LEU A 216 -1.18 -17.77 -8.41
C LEU A 216 -1.06 -17.30 -9.87
N GLU A 217 -1.43 -18.13 -10.84
CA GLU A 217 -1.59 -17.74 -12.25
C GLU A 217 -2.54 -16.53 -12.41
N LEU A 218 -3.51 -16.38 -11.50
CA LEU A 218 -4.41 -15.22 -11.45
C LEU A 218 -3.65 -13.88 -11.40
N TRP A 219 -2.45 -13.84 -10.82
CA TRP A 219 -1.66 -12.61 -10.73
C TRP A 219 -1.18 -12.12 -12.10
N GLU A 220 -0.73 -13.04 -12.95
CA GLU A 220 -0.33 -12.73 -14.32
C GLU A 220 -1.55 -12.41 -15.20
N GLU A 221 -2.63 -13.20 -15.06
CA GLU A 221 -3.89 -12.94 -15.76
C GLU A 221 -4.44 -11.56 -15.44
N LEU A 222 -4.48 -11.19 -14.15
CA LEU A 222 -4.96 -9.89 -13.69
C LEU A 222 -4.08 -8.76 -14.23
N SER A 223 -2.77 -8.92 -14.17
CA SER A 223 -1.82 -7.93 -14.68
C SER A 223 -1.98 -7.69 -16.18
N ASN A 224 -2.16 -8.77 -16.96
CA ASN A 224 -2.41 -8.68 -18.40
C ASN A 224 -3.76 -8.04 -18.71
N TYR A 225 -4.83 -8.44 -18.01
CA TYR A 225 -6.15 -7.86 -18.19
C TYR A 225 -6.17 -6.37 -17.88
N ILE A 226 -5.58 -5.94 -16.76
CA ILE A 226 -5.51 -4.52 -16.39
C ILE A 226 -4.61 -3.71 -17.34
N LYS A 227 -3.58 -4.32 -17.94
CA LYS A 227 -2.77 -3.66 -18.97
C LYS A 227 -3.61 -3.31 -20.20
N GLU A 228 -4.53 -4.20 -20.61
CA GLU A 228 -5.49 -3.94 -21.68
C GLU A 228 -6.52 -2.86 -21.28
N LEU A 229 -7.06 -2.92 -20.07
CA LEU A 229 -8.03 -1.93 -19.57
C LEU A 229 -7.45 -0.53 -19.52
N ASN A 230 -6.19 -0.39 -19.11
CA ASN A 230 -5.51 0.90 -19.10
C ASN A 230 -5.37 1.54 -20.50
N ASN A 231 -5.57 0.79 -21.60
CA ASN A 231 -5.61 1.37 -22.96
C ASN A 231 -7.03 1.81 -23.36
N ARG A 232 -8.05 1.34 -22.65
CA ARG A 232 -9.47 1.60 -22.92
C ARG A 232 -10.05 2.73 -22.06
N TYR A 233 -9.62 2.81 -20.80
CA TYR A 233 -10.10 3.78 -19.82
C TYR A 233 -9.07 4.88 -19.56
N ARG A 234 -9.55 6.05 -19.12
CA ARG A 234 -8.70 7.22 -18.86
C ARG A 234 -8.11 7.18 -17.46
N VAL A 235 -8.90 6.72 -16.49
CA VAL A 235 -8.46 6.57 -15.11
C VAL A 235 -7.24 5.66 -15.05
N PRO A 236 -6.15 6.05 -14.37
CA PRO A 236 -5.03 5.16 -14.13
C PRO A 236 -5.45 3.96 -13.28
N ILE A 237 -5.22 2.75 -13.80
CA ILE A 237 -5.55 1.49 -13.11
C ILE A 237 -4.25 0.78 -12.70
N MET A 238 -4.12 0.45 -11.43
CA MET A 238 -2.95 -0.20 -10.83
C MET A 238 -3.31 -1.60 -10.36
N VAL A 239 -2.38 -2.55 -10.47
CA VAL A 239 -2.50 -3.87 -9.84
C VAL A 239 -1.62 -3.89 -8.59
N GLU A 240 -2.15 -4.41 -7.50
CA GLU A 240 -1.46 -4.49 -6.21
C GLU A 240 -1.43 -5.94 -5.71
N PRO A 241 -0.25 -6.55 -5.47
CA PRO A 241 1.09 -6.01 -5.74
C PRO A 241 1.42 -5.95 -7.25
N PRO A 242 2.30 -5.04 -7.69
CA PRO A 242 2.69 -4.93 -9.10
C PRO A 242 3.68 -6.04 -9.51
N LEU A 243 3.54 -6.57 -10.72
CA LEU A 243 4.52 -7.43 -11.37
C LEU A 243 5.58 -6.58 -12.08
N LEU A 244 6.67 -6.28 -11.36
CA LEU A 244 7.74 -5.42 -11.85
C LEU A 244 8.90 -6.23 -12.43
N GLU A 245 9.35 -5.80 -13.62
CA GLU A 245 10.42 -6.47 -14.35
C GLU A 245 11.73 -5.69 -14.38
N ASP A 246 11.65 -4.40 -14.06
CA ASP A 246 12.73 -3.44 -14.13
C ASP A 246 12.54 -2.32 -13.09
N MET A 247 13.54 -1.45 -13.00
CA MET A 247 13.53 -0.25 -12.16
C MET A 247 13.27 1.04 -12.96
N ASN A 248 12.77 0.92 -14.20
CA ASN A 248 12.56 2.06 -15.09
C ASN A 248 11.35 2.89 -14.64
N VAL A 249 11.49 4.21 -14.61
CA VAL A 249 10.43 5.09 -14.07
C VAL A 249 9.35 5.38 -15.11
N LYS A 250 8.61 4.33 -15.48
CA LYS A 250 7.53 4.38 -16.46
C LYS A 250 6.19 4.69 -15.80
N LEU A 251 5.51 5.74 -16.27
CA LEU A 251 4.21 6.16 -15.79
C LEU A 251 3.11 5.16 -16.18
N LYS A 252 2.34 4.70 -15.19
CA LYS A 252 1.10 3.92 -15.41
C LYS A 252 -0.05 4.78 -15.90
N GLY A 253 -0.05 6.05 -15.52
CA GLY A 253 -1.03 7.02 -15.93
C GLY A 253 -0.78 8.38 -15.29
N VAL A 254 -1.68 9.31 -15.58
CA VAL A 254 -1.66 10.68 -15.07
C VAL A 254 -3.07 10.99 -14.58
N ILE A 255 -3.19 11.56 -13.38
CA ILE A 255 -4.47 11.95 -12.80
C ILE A 255 -4.99 13.18 -13.54
N SER A 256 -6.22 13.13 -14.04
CA SER A 256 -6.78 14.24 -14.82
C SER A 256 -6.89 15.52 -13.99
N GLY A 257 -6.51 16.66 -14.59
CA GLY A 257 -6.49 17.97 -13.94
C GLY A 257 -5.36 18.17 -12.93
N SER A 258 -4.46 17.20 -12.76
CA SER A 258 -3.30 17.34 -11.88
C SER A 258 -2.21 18.22 -12.51
N PRO A 259 -1.22 18.68 -11.70
CA PRO A 259 -0.06 19.39 -12.25
C PRO A 259 0.63 18.64 -13.39
N ALA A 260 0.80 17.32 -13.27
CA ALA A 260 1.36 16.49 -14.32
C ALA A 260 0.51 16.44 -15.60
N ASP A 261 -0.82 16.42 -15.50
CA ASP A 261 -1.72 16.46 -16.67
C ASP A 261 -1.59 17.80 -17.40
N ILE A 262 -1.61 18.90 -16.64
CA ILE A 262 -1.45 20.27 -17.16
C ILE A 262 -0.08 20.45 -17.83
N SER A 263 0.98 19.89 -17.24
CA SER A 263 2.34 19.88 -17.82
C SER A 263 2.47 18.98 -19.05
N GLY A 264 1.47 18.17 -19.38
CA GLY A 264 1.45 17.33 -20.57
C GLY A 264 2.19 15.99 -20.43
N PHE A 265 2.34 15.48 -19.21
CA PHE A 265 2.74 14.08 -19.01
C PHE A 265 1.70 13.15 -19.63
N LYS A 266 2.16 11.98 -20.09
CA LYS A 266 1.31 10.94 -20.66
C LYS A 266 1.65 9.59 -20.05
N LYS A 267 0.65 8.71 -20.04
CA LYS A 267 0.84 7.30 -19.76
C LYS A 267 1.97 6.74 -20.64
N GLY A 268 2.85 5.97 -20.05
CA GLY A 268 3.96 5.32 -20.73
C GLY A 268 5.21 6.20 -20.91
N ASP A 269 5.15 7.49 -20.56
CA ASP A 269 6.37 8.29 -20.42
C ASP A 269 7.30 7.64 -19.39
N GLU A 270 8.59 7.62 -19.71
CA GLU A 270 9.63 7.08 -18.84
C GLU A 270 10.54 8.21 -18.37
N ILE A 271 10.51 8.53 -17.07
CA ILE A 271 11.34 9.58 -16.49
C ILE A 271 12.78 9.09 -16.41
N ILE A 272 13.71 9.86 -16.97
CA ILE A 272 15.15 9.56 -16.96
C ILE A 272 15.86 10.46 -15.95
N LYS A 273 15.55 11.77 -15.97
CA LYS A 273 16.16 12.76 -15.07
C LYS A 273 15.14 13.76 -14.55
N ILE A 274 15.43 14.28 -13.37
CA ILE A 274 14.72 15.40 -12.75
C ILE A 274 15.79 16.40 -12.31
N ASN A 275 15.68 17.66 -12.78
CA ASN A 275 16.64 18.73 -12.47
C ASN A 275 18.10 18.31 -12.73
N GLN A 276 18.37 17.73 -13.91
CA GLN A 276 19.67 17.22 -14.35
C GLN A 276 20.18 15.97 -13.63
N GLU A 277 19.51 15.51 -12.57
CA GLU A 277 19.87 14.29 -11.84
C GLU A 277 19.13 13.06 -12.38
N THR A 278 19.86 11.98 -12.62
CA THR A 278 19.27 10.68 -12.97
C THR A 278 18.43 10.14 -11.83
N VAL A 279 17.27 9.56 -12.16
CA VAL A 279 16.43 8.83 -11.21
C VAL A 279 16.73 7.34 -11.24
N LYS A 280 16.88 6.74 -10.05
CA LYS A 280 17.23 5.31 -9.94
C LYS A 280 16.02 4.41 -9.72
N THR A 281 14.99 4.89 -9.02
CA THR A 281 13.77 4.12 -8.71
C THR A 281 12.52 4.96 -8.90
N ARG A 282 11.36 4.32 -9.03
CA ARG A 282 10.05 4.99 -9.10
C ARG A 282 9.77 5.77 -7.82
N VAL A 283 10.12 5.21 -6.66
CA VAL A 283 10.00 5.88 -5.37
C VAL A 283 10.89 7.12 -5.28
N ASP A 284 12.12 7.07 -5.80
CA ASP A 284 13.03 8.23 -5.87
C ASP A 284 12.43 9.35 -6.73
N ALA A 285 11.99 9.02 -7.94
CA ALA A 285 11.39 9.99 -8.86
C ALA A 285 10.13 10.64 -8.26
N PHE A 286 9.24 9.85 -7.64
CA PHE A 286 8.06 10.39 -7.00
C PHE A 286 8.40 11.36 -5.86
N ASN A 287 9.35 11.00 -5.00
CA ASN A 287 9.76 11.85 -3.88
C ASN A 287 10.45 13.15 -4.34
N LYS A 288 11.30 13.09 -5.37
CA LYS A 288 11.92 14.29 -5.96
C LYS A 288 10.86 15.25 -6.48
N LEU A 289 9.86 14.75 -7.20
CA LEU A 289 8.76 15.58 -7.71
C LEU A 289 7.84 16.08 -6.61
N LEU A 290 7.53 15.26 -5.60
CA LEU A 290 6.72 15.66 -4.44
C LEU A 290 7.32 16.87 -3.72
N ASN A 291 8.63 16.89 -3.52
CA ASN A 291 9.32 17.96 -2.80
C ASN A 291 9.64 19.18 -3.67
N ALA A 292 9.72 19.02 -4.99
CA ALA A 292 10.00 20.12 -5.89
C ALA A 292 8.81 21.07 -6.05
N LYS A 293 9.08 22.39 -6.03
CA LYS A 293 8.13 23.44 -6.42
C LYS A 293 8.11 23.59 -7.95
N THR A 294 9.29 23.66 -8.54
CA THR A 294 9.52 23.62 -9.98
C THR A 294 10.48 22.49 -10.30
N ALA A 295 10.17 21.71 -11.32
CA ALA A 295 11.03 20.63 -11.81
C ALA A 295 11.08 20.64 -13.33
N VAL A 296 12.29 20.43 -13.87
CA VAL A 296 12.51 20.14 -15.29
C VAL A 296 12.79 18.64 -15.41
N ILE A 297 11.98 17.95 -16.20
CA ILE A 297 11.98 16.49 -16.32
C ILE A 297 12.36 16.10 -17.73
N GLU A 298 13.44 15.34 -17.87
CA GLU A 298 13.75 14.64 -19.11
C GLU A 298 13.04 13.28 -19.09
N CYS A 299 12.16 13.04 -20.06
CA CYS A 299 11.48 11.76 -20.19
C CYS A 299 11.54 11.21 -21.62
N LYS A 300 11.51 9.89 -21.73
CA LYS A 300 11.45 9.17 -23.00
C LYS A 300 9.99 8.90 -23.34
N ARG A 301 9.55 9.43 -24.49
CA ARG A 301 8.22 9.20 -25.07
C ARG A 301 8.38 8.64 -26.47
N SER A 302 7.87 7.43 -26.71
CA SER A 302 7.95 6.75 -28.00
C SER A 302 9.38 6.70 -28.59
N GLY A 303 10.39 6.55 -27.71
CA GLY A 303 11.80 6.49 -28.10
C GLY A 303 12.52 7.85 -28.21
N GLN A 304 11.79 8.97 -28.18
CA GLN A 304 12.37 10.31 -28.21
C GLN A 304 12.50 10.89 -26.80
N ILE A 305 13.58 11.65 -26.56
CA ILE A 305 13.75 12.40 -25.32
C ILE A 305 13.02 13.73 -25.48
N ILE A 306 12.14 14.02 -24.52
CA ILE A 306 11.44 15.29 -24.41
C ILE A 306 11.67 15.88 -23.02
N GLU A 307 11.57 17.20 -22.93
CA GLU A 307 11.63 17.93 -21.68
C GLU A 307 10.23 18.41 -21.28
N ILE A 308 9.87 18.22 -20.01
CA ILE A 308 8.61 18.67 -19.43
C ILE A 308 8.92 19.52 -18.20
N SER A 309 8.33 20.72 -18.12
CA SER A 309 8.37 21.55 -16.92
C SER A 309 7.12 21.34 -16.08
N LEU A 310 7.32 21.06 -14.79
CA LEU A 310 6.25 20.87 -13.80
C LEU A 310 6.35 21.94 -12.72
N GLU A 311 5.24 22.61 -12.47
CA GLU A 311 5.09 23.64 -11.43
C GLU A 311 3.93 23.27 -10.50
N LYS A 312 4.17 23.37 -9.19
CA LYS A 312 3.20 23.14 -8.11
C LYS A 312 3.76 23.68 -6.78
N GLU A 313 3.01 23.62 -5.69
CA GLU A 313 3.62 23.85 -4.38
C GLU A 313 4.44 22.64 -3.90
N SER A 314 5.42 22.92 -3.03
CA SER A 314 6.21 21.85 -2.41
C SER A 314 5.33 21.04 -1.46
N GLY A 315 5.41 19.70 -1.51
CA GLY A 315 4.54 18.80 -0.77
C GLY A 315 3.26 18.40 -1.51
N ASP A 316 2.84 19.17 -2.53
CA ASP A 316 1.70 18.79 -3.36
C ASP A 316 2.05 17.58 -4.24
N ARG A 317 1.08 16.69 -4.44
CA ARG A 317 1.27 15.53 -5.31
C ARG A 317 1.35 15.99 -6.78
N PRO A 318 2.32 15.49 -7.57
CA PRO A 318 2.41 15.83 -9.00
C PRO A 318 1.25 15.26 -9.83
N GLY A 319 0.65 14.16 -9.37
CA GLY A 319 -0.42 13.45 -10.09
C GLY A 319 0.06 12.51 -11.19
N ILE A 320 1.35 12.18 -11.22
CA ILE A 320 1.84 10.98 -11.92
C ILE A 320 1.46 9.73 -11.12
N VAL A 321 1.21 8.63 -11.82
CA VAL A 321 0.93 7.32 -11.21
C VAL A 321 2.04 6.35 -11.57
N LEU A 322 2.68 5.82 -10.54
CA LEU A 322 3.80 4.88 -10.62
C LEU A 322 3.51 3.67 -9.73
N ASP A 323 3.97 2.50 -10.15
CA ASP A 323 4.05 1.33 -9.27
C ASP A 323 5.12 1.56 -8.20
N TYR A 324 4.89 1.04 -6.99
CA TYR A 324 5.89 1.05 -5.94
C TYR A 324 6.94 -0.03 -6.22
N ASP A 325 8.21 0.36 -6.23
CA ASP A 325 9.35 -0.56 -6.31
C ASP A 325 10.09 -0.67 -4.97
N ILE A 326 11.16 0.10 -4.76
CA ILE A 326 11.95 0.10 -3.54
C ILE A 326 12.47 1.50 -3.22
N SER A 327 12.46 1.81 -1.94
CA SER A 327 12.99 3.07 -1.41
C SER A 327 14.52 3.12 -1.50
N SER A 328 15.06 4.19 -2.08
CA SER A 328 16.48 4.51 -2.05
C SER A 328 17.05 4.61 -0.63
N LYS A 329 16.23 4.86 0.39
CA LYS A 329 16.71 4.88 1.79
C LYS A 329 17.07 3.48 2.29
N ARG A 330 16.22 2.48 1.99
CA ARG A 330 16.45 1.08 2.39
C ARG A 330 17.69 0.52 1.71
N ILE A 331 17.78 0.78 0.41
CA ILE A 331 18.93 0.51 -0.43
C ILE A 331 20.23 1.10 0.17
N LYS A 332 20.24 2.38 0.53
CA LYS A 332 21.43 3.05 1.11
C LYS A 332 21.77 2.50 2.49
N LYS A 333 20.77 2.11 3.29
CA LYS A 333 20.98 1.46 4.60
C LYS A 333 21.73 0.13 4.43
N ILE A 334 21.36 -0.69 3.44
CA ILE A 334 22.07 -1.94 3.11
C ILE A 334 23.52 -1.62 2.72
N GLU A 335 23.73 -0.70 1.78
CA GLU A 335 25.08 -0.30 1.31
C GLU A 335 25.96 0.22 2.46
N GLN A 336 25.41 1.09 3.33
CA GLN A 336 26.13 1.63 4.49
C GLN A 336 26.56 0.54 5.48
N ILE A 337 25.68 -0.43 5.76
CA ILE A 337 26.02 -1.52 6.68
C ILE A 337 27.11 -2.40 6.08
N ILE A 338 27.01 -2.74 4.78
CA ILE A 338 28.02 -3.55 4.09
C ILE A 338 29.39 -2.83 4.08
N THR A 339 29.43 -1.58 3.63
CA THR A 339 30.68 -0.79 3.52
C THR A 339 31.33 -0.46 4.86
N SER A 340 30.56 -0.45 5.94
CA SER A 340 31.10 -0.25 7.30
C SER A 340 31.84 -1.46 7.87
N LYS A 341 31.84 -2.60 7.16
CA LYS A 341 32.34 -3.88 7.63
C LYS A 341 33.26 -4.54 6.62
N VAL A 342 34.11 -5.43 7.12
CA VAL A 342 34.94 -6.31 6.26
C VAL A 342 34.14 -7.59 6.03
N VAL A 343 33.22 -7.57 5.07
CA VAL A 343 32.40 -8.73 4.67
C VAL A 343 32.72 -9.12 3.22
N LYS A 344 32.63 -10.41 2.91
CA LYS A 344 32.79 -10.96 1.56
C LYS A 344 31.53 -11.63 1.05
N LYS A 345 30.76 -12.26 1.95
CA LYS A 345 29.52 -12.97 1.63
C LYS A 345 28.37 -12.39 2.45
N VAL A 346 27.36 -11.91 1.74
CA VAL A 346 26.16 -11.31 2.33
C VAL A 346 24.95 -12.10 1.85
N VAL A 347 24.06 -12.45 2.77
CA VAL A 347 22.76 -13.05 2.45
C VAL A 347 21.65 -12.06 2.80
N LEU A 348 20.75 -11.78 1.87
CA LEU A 348 19.53 -11.02 2.11
C LEU A 348 18.34 -11.98 2.08
N LEU A 349 17.72 -12.18 3.23
CA LEU A 349 16.44 -12.84 3.32
C LEU A 349 15.33 -11.84 2.99
N THR A 350 14.38 -12.23 2.14
CA THR A 350 13.24 -11.39 1.73
C THR A 350 12.02 -12.24 1.50
N SER A 351 10.82 -11.66 1.42
CA SER A 351 9.62 -12.43 1.04
C SER A 351 9.62 -12.81 -0.43
N VAL A 352 8.86 -13.85 -0.81
CA VAL A 352 8.64 -14.23 -2.22
C VAL A 352 8.23 -13.03 -3.10
N LEU A 353 7.31 -12.16 -2.65
CA LEU A 353 6.93 -10.96 -3.41
C LEU A 353 8.07 -9.94 -3.58
N GLY A 354 8.99 -9.91 -2.63
CA GLY A 354 10.08 -8.95 -2.57
C GLY A 354 11.33 -9.38 -3.32
N GLU A 355 11.48 -10.67 -3.62
CA GLU A 355 12.69 -11.27 -4.20
C GLU A 355 13.19 -10.51 -5.44
N ARG A 356 12.34 -10.39 -6.45
CA ARG A 356 12.71 -9.76 -7.74
C ARG A 356 13.08 -8.29 -7.57
N ILE A 357 12.31 -7.53 -6.78
CA ILE A 357 12.55 -6.10 -6.59
C ILE A 357 13.79 -5.82 -5.73
N VAL A 358 14.01 -6.61 -4.69
CA VAL A 358 15.24 -6.51 -3.88
C VAL A 358 16.45 -6.83 -4.75
N LYS A 359 16.36 -7.88 -5.59
CA LYS A 359 17.43 -8.22 -6.54
C LYS A 359 17.76 -7.09 -7.49
N LEU A 360 16.77 -6.55 -8.19
CA LEU A 360 16.96 -5.42 -9.10
C LEU A 360 17.51 -4.17 -8.38
N GLY A 361 17.05 -3.91 -7.16
CA GLY A 361 17.50 -2.79 -6.36
C GLY A 361 18.95 -2.92 -5.90
N VAL A 362 19.37 -4.12 -5.52
CA VAL A 362 20.73 -4.44 -5.06
C VAL A 362 21.72 -4.48 -6.22
N GLU A 363 21.37 -5.13 -7.35
CA GLU A 363 22.22 -5.20 -8.55
C GLU A 363 22.60 -3.81 -9.08
N LYS A 364 21.67 -2.85 -9.04
CA LYS A 364 21.90 -1.47 -9.49
C LYS A 364 22.91 -0.67 -8.64
N ILE A 365 23.36 -1.23 -7.52
CA ILE A 365 24.21 -0.55 -6.52
C ILE A 365 25.52 -1.27 -6.35
N ILE A 366 25.48 -2.61 -6.33
CA ILE A 366 26.69 -3.43 -6.26
C ILE A 366 27.66 -3.07 -7.39
N ASP A 367 27.15 -2.74 -8.58
CA ASP A 367 27.97 -2.35 -9.75
C ASP A 367 28.74 -1.03 -9.56
N GLU A 368 28.34 -0.16 -8.62
CA GLU A 368 29.02 1.13 -8.36
C GLU A 368 30.05 1.06 -7.23
N SER A 369 29.89 0.18 -6.22
CA SER A 369 30.70 0.23 -4.98
C SER A 369 31.08 -1.12 -4.33
N LEU A 370 30.55 -2.27 -4.78
CA LEU A 370 30.66 -3.56 -4.04
C LEU A 370 31.02 -4.77 -4.92
N SER A 371 31.75 -4.58 -6.02
CA SER A 371 32.03 -5.64 -7.00
C SER A 371 32.79 -6.87 -6.46
N GLU A 372 33.46 -6.75 -5.30
CA GLU A 372 34.18 -7.85 -4.65
C GLU A 372 33.34 -8.64 -3.62
N ILE A 373 32.08 -8.24 -3.40
CA ILE A 373 31.20 -8.86 -2.39
C ILE A 373 30.17 -9.75 -3.08
N GLU A 374 30.14 -11.02 -2.66
CA GLU A 374 29.12 -11.96 -3.07
C GLU A 374 27.83 -11.69 -2.29
N VAL A 375 26.76 -11.32 -3.00
CA VAL A 375 25.45 -11.07 -2.42
C VAL A 375 24.45 -12.10 -2.92
N LYS A 376 23.89 -12.89 -2.00
CA LYS A 376 22.80 -13.84 -2.27
C LYS A 376 21.49 -13.30 -1.74
N ILE A 377 20.43 -13.47 -2.50
CA ILE A 377 19.06 -13.08 -2.11
C ILE A 377 18.24 -14.35 -2.06
N LEU A 378 17.64 -14.63 -0.90
CA LEU A 378 16.92 -15.86 -0.65
C LEU A 378 15.47 -15.55 -0.25
N PRO A 379 14.47 -16.06 -0.99
CA PRO A 379 13.07 -15.82 -0.69
C PRO A 379 12.58 -16.70 0.48
N ILE A 380 11.78 -16.13 1.36
CA ILE A 380 11.11 -16.82 2.47
C ILE A 380 9.66 -17.06 2.09
N LYS A 381 9.26 -18.32 2.13
CA LYS A 381 7.86 -18.75 1.99
C LYS A 381 7.12 -18.50 3.31
N ASN A 382 5.95 -17.89 3.24
CA ASN A 382 5.08 -17.71 4.39
C ASN A 382 4.32 -19.02 4.66
N LYS A 383 4.81 -19.86 5.56
CA LYS A 383 4.17 -21.12 5.96
C LYS A 383 3.16 -20.90 7.09
N PHE A 384 3.35 -19.85 7.87
CA PHE A 384 2.45 -19.49 8.96
C PHE A 384 1.04 -19.16 8.46
N PHE A 385 0.87 -18.16 7.59
CA PHE A 385 -0.40 -17.89 6.90
C PHE A 385 -0.66 -18.91 5.79
N GLY A 386 0.35 -19.25 4.98
CA GLY A 386 0.18 -20.11 3.81
C GLY A 386 -0.75 -19.49 2.76
N GLY A 387 -1.27 -20.33 1.86
CA GLY A 387 -2.15 -19.89 0.77
C GLY A 387 -1.43 -18.97 -0.22
N SER A 388 -2.05 -17.83 -0.56
CA SER A 388 -1.46 -16.83 -1.45
C SER A 388 -0.70 -15.71 -0.72
N ILE A 389 -0.56 -15.79 0.61
CA ILE A 389 0.13 -14.76 1.38
C ILE A 389 1.64 -14.84 1.16
N MET A 390 2.23 -13.76 0.65
CA MET A 390 3.64 -13.75 0.23
C MET A 390 4.37 -12.44 0.58
N ALA A 391 3.77 -11.57 1.42
CA ALA A 391 4.34 -10.27 1.77
C ALA A 391 5.26 -10.34 2.99
N ALA A 392 6.38 -9.60 2.96
CA ALA A 392 7.36 -9.57 4.05
C ALA A 392 6.77 -9.16 5.41
N GLY A 393 5.82 -8.21 5.42
CA GLY A 393 5.19 -7.77 6.67
C GLY A 393 4.30 -8.81 7.36
N LEU A 394 4.04 -9.95 6.71
CA LEU A 394 3.22 -11.04 7.24
C LEU A 394 4.04 -12.30 7.57
N LEU A 395 5.35 -12.26 7.40
CA LEU A 395 6.24 -13.33 7.87
C LEU A 395 6.29 -13.32 9.40
N VAL A 396 6.46 -14.49 10.00
CA VAL A 396 6.75 -14.65 11.44
C VAL A 396 8.13 -15.25 11.63
N ALA A 397 8.71 -15.14 12.82
CA ALA A 397 10.05 -15.63 13.13
C ALA A 397 10.23 -17.13 12.78
N ASP A 398 9.18 -17.93 12.91
CA ASP A 398 9.22 -19.35 12.51
C ASP A 398 9.40 -19.54 11.00
N ASP A 399 8.84 -18.65 10.15
CA ASP A 399 9.09 -18.71 8.70
C ASP A 399 10.58 -18.45 8.39
N PHE A 400 11.25 -17.59 9.17
CA PHE A 400 12.69 -17.33 9.04
C PHE A 400 13.53 -18.53 9.46
N LEU A 401 13.23 -19.13 10.62
CA LEU A 401 13.95 -20.31 11.11
C LEU A 401 13.85 -21.49 10.14
N ASP A 402 12.65 -21.71 9.59
CA ASP A 402 12.43 -22.71 8.54
C ASP A 402 13.25 -22.44 7.28
N ALA A 403 13.35 -21.18 6.85
CA ALA A 403 14.16 -20.79 5.70
C ALA A 403 15.66 -20.91 5.98
N ILE A 404 16.12 -20.59 7.19
CA ILE A 404 17.51 -20.77 7.60
C ILE A 404 17.91 -22.24 7.51
N TYR A 405 17.03 -23.14 7.95
CA TYR A 405 17.23 -24.57 7.80
C TYR A 405 17.24 -25.03 6.32
N GLU A 406 16.30 -24.53 5.50
CA GLU A 406 16.21 -24.84 4.07
C GLU A 406 17.47 -24.39 3.30
N TYR A 407 18.02 -23.21 3.63
CA TYR A 407 19.17 -22.59 2.99
C TYR A 407 20.46 -22.67 3.82
N GLN A 408 20.59 -23.70 4.66
CA GLN A 408 21.72 -23.84 5.59
C GLN A 408 23.08 -23.76 4.89
N ALA A 409 23.20 -24.32 3.68
CA ALA A 409 24.47 -24.38 2.95
C ALA A 409 24.90 -22.99 2.46
N GLU A 410 23.94 -22.16 2.06
CA GLU A 410 24.17 -20.79 1.61
C GLU A 410 24.43 -19.84 2.78
N ILE A 411 23.79 -20.08 3.92
CA ILE A 411 23.84 -19.20 5.10
C ILE A 411 25.05 -19.49 6.00
N LEU A 412 25.49 -20.75 6.10
CA LEU A 412 26.64 -21.13 6.93
C LEU A 412 27.94 -20.39 6.54
N GLU A 413 28.06 -20.01 5.27
CA GLU A 413 29.23 -19.29 4.74
C GLU A 413 29.05 -17.76 4.74
N ALA A 414 27.93 -17.24 5.24
CA ALA A 414 27.65 -15.80 5.24
C ALA A 414 28.41 -15.07 6.35
N ASP A 415 28.99 -13.91 6.04
CA ASP A 415 29.56 -13.01 7.05
C ASP A 415 28.47 -12.13 7.68
N LEU A 416 27.39 -11.87 6.94
CA LEU A 416 26.29 -10.99 7.31
C LEU A 416 24.98 -11.46 6.69
N VAL A 417 23.94 -11.57 7.51
CA VAL A 417 22.57 -11.86 7.10
C VAL A 417 21.68 -10.64 7.33
N PHE A 418 20.99 -10.21 6.28
CA PHE A 418 19.94 -9.22 6.36
C PHE A 418 18.57 -9.87 6.44
N ILE A 419 17.72 -9.33 7.31
CA ILE A 419 16.30 -9.69 7.44
C ILE A 419 15.45 -8.43 7.27
N PRO A 420 14.25 -8.51 6.67
CA PRO A 420 13.38 -7.35 6.53
C PRO A 420 12.88 -6.90 7.89
N GLU A 421 12.84 -5.59 8.11
CA GLU A 421 12.30 -5.01 9.36
C GLU A 421 10.76 -5.07 9.43
N ASN A 422 10.10 -5.16 8.27
CA ASN A 422 8.64 -5.09 8.11
C ASN A 422 7.78 -6.05 8.97
N PRO A 423 8.15 -7.33 9.19
CA PRO A 423 7.34 -8.23 10.00
C PRO A 423 7.41 -7.94 11.50
N PHE A 424 8.42 -7.19 11.96
CA PHE A 424 8.65 -6.93 13.38
C PHE A 424 8.12 -5.55 13.78
N ASN A 425 7.49 -5.47 14.95
CA ASN A 425 7.08 -4.19 15.52
C ASN A 425 8.29 -3.43 16.13
N ASN A 426 8.04 -2.25 16.69
CA ASN A 426 9.07 -1.40 17.29
C ASN A 426 9.84 -2.04 18.47
N TRP A 427 9.33 -3.15 19.00
CA TRP A 427 9.97 -3.94 20.05
C TRP A 427 10.64 -5.22 19.51
N GLY A 428 10.74 -5.36 18.19
CA GLY A 428 11.36 -6.51 17.53
C GLY A 428 10.50 -7.77 17.55
N ASN A 429 9.20 -7.69 17.82
CA ASN A 429 8.32 -8.87 17.87
C ASN A 429 7.46 -8.97 16.62
N ASP A 430 7.34 -10.17 16.08
CA ASP A 430 6.45 -10.48 14.96
C ASP A 430 4.96 -10.47 15.36
N LEU A 431 4.08 -10.85 14.43
CA LEU A 431 2.63 -10.88 14.63
C LEU A 431 2.14 -11.88 15.67
N VAL A 432 2.95 -12.87 16.08
CA VAL A 432 2.60 -13.84 17.13
C VAL A 432 3.33 -13.55 18.45
N GLY A 433 4.05 -12.42 18.52
CA GLY A 433 4.76 -11.97 19.71
C GLY A 433 6.14 -12.60 19.90
N LYS A 434 6.67 -13.31 18.89
CA LYS A 434 8.02 -13.88 18.93
C LYS A 434 9.05 -12.85 18.48
N SER A 435 10.14 -12.74 19.24
CA SER A 435 11.19 -11.76 18.98
C SER A 435 12.10 -12.22 17.84
N TYR A 436 12.56 -11.29 17.00
CA TYR A 436 13.57 -11.57 15.97
C TYR A 436 14.93 -12.01 16.54
N GLU A 437 15.19 -11.79 17.84
CA GLU A 437 16.43 -12.24 18.49
C GLU A 437 16.61 -13.77 18.39
N VAL A 438 15.51 -14.54 18.35
CA VAL A 438 15.57 -16.00 18.14
C VAL A 438 16.19 -16.39 16.79
N ILE A 439 16.11 -15.51 15.79
CA ILE A 439 16.73 -15.71 14.48
C ILE A 439 18.23 -15.46 14.59
N LYS A 440 18.64 -14.48 15.41
CA LYS A 440 20.06 -14.21 15.66
C LYS A 440 20.71 -15.35 16.43
N ASP A 441 20.02 -15.89 17.43
CA ASP A 441 20.53 -16.99 18.25
C ASP A 441 20.77 -18.28 17.43
N GLU A 442 20.10 -18.44 16.29
CA GLU A 442 20.27 -19.57 15.38
C GLU A 442 21.44 -19.39 14.38
N LEU A 443 21.96 -18.16 14.23
CA LEU A 443 22.96 -17.82 13.23
C LEU A 443 24.31 -17.51 13.88
N ASP A 444 25.38 -18.17 13.40
CA ASP A 444 26.75 -17.90 13.85
C ASP A 444 27.37 -16.63 13.23
N CYS A 445 26.59 -15.87 12.44
CA CYS A 445 27.03 -14.66 11.76
C CYS A 445 26.23 -13.44 12.23
N GLU A 446 26.65 -12.24 11.81
CA GLU A 446 25.95 -11.02 12.21
C GLU A 446 24.60 -10.91 11.47
N VAL A 447 23.57 -10.44 12.18
CA VAL A 447 22.22 -10.26 11.64
C VAL A 447 21.80 -8.79 11.73
N ALA A 448 21.32 -8.22 10.62
CA ALA A 448 20.87 -6.83 10.53
C ALA A 448 19.44 -6.71 9.95
N LEU A 449 18.65 -5.81 10.54
CA LEU A 449 17.29 -5.47 10.07
C LEU A 449 17.32 -4.35 9.02
N VAL A 450 16.64 -4.51 7.88
CA VAL A 450 16.62 -3.55 6.75
C VAL A 450 15.26 -3.27 6.13
#